data_AF-A0A0C9RAU3-F1
#
_entry.id   AF-A0A0C9RAU3-F1
#
_cell.length_a   1.000
_cell.length_b   1.000
_cell.length_c   1.000
_cell.angle_alpha   90.00
_cell.angle_beta   90.00
_cell.angle_gamma   90.00
#
_symmetry.space_group_name_H-M   'P 1'
#
loop_
_entity.id
_entity.type
_entity.pdbx_description
1 polymer ?
#
loop_
_entity_poly.entity_id
_entity_poly.type
_entity_poly.pdbx_seq_one_letter_code
_entity_poly.pdbx_strand_id
1 'polypeptide(L)'
;MNLGGSAGGASILDLHSGALSKGAHFINIFSLEEASRIFNPPDFAIYKVVKTKIHHAIAHHFGVDVGKIYLTKPTFFSRMTNVSAKTIHDEYWLPHVDRVSYEHFHYTSLLYLNDYERDFQGGRFIFIDKNNVNSTVEPRKGRLLMFTSGSENLHAVERVTSGTRYALTVAFTCNSEAAISDPTFGKSVKNP
;
A
#
# COMPACT_ATOMS: atom_id res chain seq x y z
N MET A 1 -10.44 18.48 -9.85
CA MET A 1 -11.36 17.32 -10.01
C MET A 1 -11.05 16.32 -8.91
N ASN A 2 -12.06 15.73 -8.27
CA ASN A 2 -11.88 14.68 -7.28
C ASN A 2 -12.40 13.36 -7.86
N LEU A 3 -11.53 12.53 -8.44
CA LEU A 3 -11.94 11.29 -9.12
C LEU A 3 -12.19 10.12 -8.15
N GLY A 4 -11.74 10.23 -6.90
CA GLY A 4 -11.85 9.16 -5.91
C GLY A 4 -12.04 9.66 -4.49
N GLY A 5 -11.92 8.73 -3.55
CA GLY A 5 -12.22 8.92 -2.14
C GLY A 5 -13.38 8.04 -1.70
N SER A 6 -13.16 7.28 -0.64
CA SER A 6 -14.20 6.51 0.01
C SER A 6 -15.17 7.42 0.79
N ALA A 7 -16.31 6.86 1.16
CA ALA A 7 -17.27 7.48 2.07
C ALA A 7 -16.77 7.54 3.52
N GLY A 8 -15.75 6.74 3.85
CA GLY A 8 -15.11 6.70 5.16
C GLY A 8 -13.69 7.27 5.15
N GLY A 9 -12.89 6.81 6.11
CA GLY A 9 -11.55 7.33 6.37
C GLY A 9 -10.45 6.76 5.50
N ALA A 10 -10.66 5.65 4.78
CA ALA A 10 -9.58 4.99 4.03
C ALA A 10 -9.91 4.85 2.55
N SER A 11 -9.00 5.34 1.71
CA SER A 11 -9.10 5.22 0.25
C SER A 11 -7.83 4.59 -0.30
N ILE A 12 -7.96 3.78 -1.33
CA ILE A 12 -6.82 3.21 -2.04
C ILE A 12 -6.85 3.52 -3.53
N LEU A 13 -5.66 3.46 -4.14
CA LEU A 13 -5.44 3.46 -5.59
C LEU A 13 -4.41 2.39 -5.93
N ASP A 14 -4.79 1.40 -6.73
CA ASP A 14 -3.90 0.39 -7.31
C ASP A 14 -3.64 0.71 -8.79
N LEU A 15 -2.38 0.98 -9.14
CA LEU A 15 -1.98 1.31 -10.52
C LEU A 15 -1.95 0.10 -11.47
N HIS A 16 -1.97 -1.13 -10.95
CA HIS A 16 -1.99 -2.34 -11.77
C HIS A 16 -3.39 -2.63 -12.29
N SER A 17 -4.37 -2.65 -11.40
CA SER A 17 -5.77 -2.94 -11.73
C SER A 17 -6.58 -1.69 -12.07
N GLY A 18 -6.12 -0.51 -11.64
CA GLY A 18 -6.89 0.73 -11.70
C GLY A 18 -7.90 0.87 -10.56
N ALA A 19 -7.96 -0.08 -9.62
CA ALA A 19 -8.90 -0.02 -8.51
C ALA A 19 -8.70 1.27 -7.70
N LEU A 20 -9.75 2.10 -7.63
CA LEU A 20 -9.79 3.35 -6.90
C LEU A 20 -11.05 3.38 -6.01
N SER A 21 -10.89 3.71 -4.73
CA SER A 21 -12.03 3.91 -3.84
C SER A 21 -12.89 5.09 -4.30
N LYS A 22 -14.21 4.90 -4.39
CA LYS A 22 -15.20 5.94 -4.72
C LYS A 22 -16.51 5.69 -3.95
N GLY A 23 -16.76 6.51 -2.93
CA GLY A 23 -17.89 6.31 -2.03
C GLY A 23 -17.77 4.99 -1.27
N ALA A 24 -18.78 4.13 -1.35
CA ALA A 24 -18.79 2.81 -0.69
C ALA A 24 -18.22 1.67 -1.58
N HIS A 25 -17.71 1.98 -2.78
CA HIS A 25 -17.32 0.99 -3.77
C HIS A 25 -15.94 1.28 -4.38
N PHE A 26 -15.45 0.34 -5.18
CA PHE A 26 -14.28 0.51 -6.03
C PHE A 26 -14.72 0.75 -7.47
N ILE A 27 -13.98 1.60 -8.17
CA ILE A 27 -14.09 1.78 -9.62
C ILE A 27 -12.74 1.49 -10.28
N ASN A 28 -12.75 1.22 -11.59
CA ASN A 28 -11.55 1.25 -12.39
C ASN A 28 -11.28 2.71 -12.81
N ILE A 29 -10.25 3.36 -12.26
CA ILE A 29 -9.91 4.74 -12.64
C ILE A 29 -9.57 4.82 -14.14
N PHE A 30 -9.01 3.76 -14.71
CA PHE A 30 -8.53 3.77 -16.07
C PHE A 30 -9.63 3.74 -17.12
N SER A 31 -10.86 3.39 -16.75
CA SER A 31 -12.02 3.52 -17.63
C SER A 31 -12.59 4.94 -17.67
N LEU A 32 -12.09 5.86 -16.84
CA LEU A 32 -12.49 7.26 -16.84
C LEU A 32 -11.69 8.06 -17.87
N GLU A 33 -12.36 8.89 -18.67
CA GLU A 33 -11.70 9.76 -19.66
C GLU A 33 -10.67 10.70 -19.00
N GLU A 34 -10.97 11.15 -17.78
CA GLU A 34 -10.11 12.06 -17.01
C GLU A 34 -8.82 11.41 -16.52
N ALA A 35 -8.72 10.07 -16.48
CA ALA A 35 -7.50 9.39 -16.03
C ALA A 35 -6.29 9.71 -16.92
N SER A 36 -6.52 9.89 -18.22
CA SER A 36 -5.52 10.32 -19.19
C SER A 36 -4.95 11.71 -18.92
N ARG A 37 -5.65 12.53 -18.13
CA ARG A 37 -5.22 13.88 -17.72
C ARG A 37 -4.48 13.89 -16.38
N ILE A 38 -4.61 12.82 -15.60
CA ILE A 38 -3.96 12.69 -14.28
C ILE A 38 -2.63 11.98 -14.43
N PHE A 39 -2.61 10.84 -15.11
CA PHE A 39 -1.40 10.04 -15.23
C PHE A 39 -0.71 10.25 -16.57
N ASN A 40 0.62 10.18 -16.54
CA ASN A 40 1.47 10.21 -17.71
C ASN A 40 2.54 9.10 -17.65
N PRO A 41 3.23 8.77 -18.76
CA PRO A 41 4.27 7.73 -18.76
C PRO A 41 5.38 7.94 -17.70
N PRO A 42 5.87 9.17 -17.44
CA PRO A 42 6.80 9.42 -16.34
C PRO A 42 6.34 8.95 -14.96
N ASP A 43 5.05 9.06 -14.61
CA ASP A 43 4.54 8.62 -13.31
C ASP A 43 4.74 7.10 -13.10
N PHE A 44 4.47 6.30 -14.14
CA PHE A 44 4.67 4.86 -14.12
C PHE A 44 6.16 4.49 -14.10
N ALA A 45 7.00 5.28 -14.76
CA ALA A 45 8.46 5.12 -14.68
C ALA A 45 8.96 5.38 -13.26
N ILE A 46 8.45 6.41 -12.57
CA ILE A 46 8.79 6.70 -11.16
C ILE A 46 8.34 5.55 -10.26
N TYR A 47 7.10 5.07 -10.42
CA TYR A 47 6.60 3.91 -9.66
C TYR A 47 7.55 2.71 -9.83
N LYS A 48 7.93 2.39 -11.09
CA LYS A 48 8.84 1.29 -11.38
C LYS A 48 10.20 1.45 -10.70
N VAL A 49 10.77 2.66 -10.71
CA VAL A 49 12.04 2.96 -10.03
C VAL A 49 11.89 2.77 -8.52
N VAL A 50 10.84 3.31 -7.91
CA VAL A 50 10.57 3.18 -6.46
C VAL A 50 10.39 1.71 -6.08
N LYS A 51 9.52 0.96 -6.77
CA LYS A 51 9.31 -0.47 -6.54
C LYS A 51 10.61 -1.25 -6.70
N THR A 52 11.43 -0.94 -7.71
CA THR A 52 12.72 -1.61 -7.92
C THR A 52 13.70 -1.36 -6.77
N LYS A 53 13.76 -0.13 -6.24
CA LYS A 53 14.58 0.18 -5.05
C LYS A 53 14.11 -0.59 -3.82
N ILE A 54 12.79 -0.64 -3.59
CA ILE A 54 12.18 -1.43 -2.51
C ILE A 54 12.54 -2.92 -2.66
N HIS A 55 12.42 -3.45 -3.87
CA HIS A 55 12.72 -4.86 -4.17
C HIS A 55 14.15 -5.25 -3.78
N HIS A 56 15.12 -4.43 -4.16
CA HIS A 56 16.53 -4.65 -3.79
C HIS A 56 16.77 -4.43 -2.29
N ALA A 57 16.09 -3.47 -1.66
CA ALA A 57 16.21 -3.24 -0.22
C ALA A 57 15.74 -4.45 0.59
N ILE A 58 14.61 -5.06 0.21
CA ILE A 58 14.09 -6.30 0.81
C ILE A 58 15.09 -7.44 0.60
N ALA A 59 15.52 -7.68 -0.65
CA ALA A 59 16.48 -8.75 -0.96
C ALA A 59 17.75 -8.66 -0.12
N HIS A 60 18.33 -7.45 -0.07
CA HIS A 60 19.55 -7.18 0.68
C HIS A 60 19.35 -7.34 2.19
N HIS A 61 18.27 -6.79 2.76
CA HIS A 61 18.03 -6.82 4.20
C HIS A 61 17.75 -8.23 4.73
N PHE A 62 16.94 -9.02 4.00
CA PHE A 62 16.59 -10.38 4.41
C PHE A 62 17.56 -11.45 3.88
N GLY A 63 18.60 -11.06 3.14
CA GLY A 63 19.61 -11.99 2.62
C GLY A 63 19.06 -12.99 1.61
N VAL A 64 18.09 -12.59 0.78
CA VAL A 64 17.46 -13.44 -0.24
C VAL A 64 17.84 -13.02 -1.65
N ASP A 65 17.81 -13.97 -2.57
CA ASP A 65 18.07 -13.69 -3.99
C ASP A 65 16.94 -12.84 -4.59
N VAL A 66 17.30 -11.65 -5.09
CA VAL A 66 16.38 -10.72 -5.75
C VAL A 66 15.69 -11.32 -6.99
N GLY A 67 16.28 -12.35 -7.62
CA GLY A 67 15.68 -13.10 -8.73
C GLY A 67 14.65 -14.16 -8.31
N LYS A 68 14.51 -14.41 -7.01
CA LYS A 68 13.59 -15.41 -6.42
C LYS A 68 12.44 -14.78 -5.63
N ILE A 69 12.41 -13.45 -5.57
CA ILE A 69 11.29 -12.69 -5.06
C ILE A 69 10.67 -11.90 -6.20
N TYR A 70 9.34 -11.83 -6.22
CA TYR A 70 8.57 -11.29 -7.33
C TYR A 70 7.55 -10.29 -6.81
N LEU A 71 7.33 -9.21 -7.55
CA LEU A 71 6.23 -8.29 -7.27
C LEU A 71 4.91 -9.09 -7.30
N THR A 72 4.01 -8.84 -6.33
CA THR A 72 2.69 -9.48 -6.30
C THR A 72 1.59 -8.48 -5.97
N LYS A 73 0.32 -8.90 -6.10
CA LYS A 73 -0.86 -8.07 -5.87
C LYS A 73 -1.57 -8.44 -4.56
N PRO A 74 -2.21 -7.46 -3.89
CA PRO A 74 -2.33 -6.06 -4.30
C PRO A 74 -1.10 -5.20 -3.96
N THR A 75 -0.87 -4.15 -4.75
CA THR A 75 0.01 -3.02 -4.37
C THR A 75 -0.78 -1.75 -4.55
N PHE A 76 -0.73 -0.82 -3.60
CA PHE A 76 -1.61 0.33 -3.64
C PHE A 76 -1.05 1.52 -2.88
N PHE A 77 -1.44 2.71 -3.35
CA PHE A 77 -1.38 3.92 -2.54
C PHE A 77 -2.57 3.90 -1.58
N SER A 78 -2.32 4.27 -0.33
CA SER A 78 -3.34 4.46 0.69
C SER A 78 -3.41 5.92 1.09
N ARG A 79 -4.64 6.40 1.29
CA ARG A 79 -4.97 7.69 1.90
C ARG A 79 -5.86 7.42 3.10
N MET A 80 -5.38 7.77 4.29
CA MET A 80 -6.12 7.61 5.55
C MET A 80 -6.39 8.97 6.20
N THR A 81 -7.61 9.18 6.68
CA THR A 81 -8.05 10.40 7.38
C THR A 81 -8.73 10.02 8.70
N ASN A 82 -9.18 11.04 9.44
CA ASN A 82 -9.93 10.88 10.69
C ASN A 82 -11.45 10.68 10.49
N VAL A 83 -11.92 10.56 9.25
CA VAL A 83 -13.33 10.27 8.96
C VAL A 83 -13.66 8.85 9.45
N SER A 84 -14.79 8.69 10.12
CA SER A 84 -15.24 7.38 10.63
C SER A 84 -15.48 6.39 9.49
N ALA A 85 -15.21 5.11 9.75
CA ALA A 85 -15.50 4.04 8.80
C ALA A 85 -16.98 3.98 8.43
N LYS A 86 -17.24 3.66 7.16
CA LYS A 86 -18.59 3.42 6.62
C LYS A 86 -18.73 2.02 6.05
N THR A 87 -17.62 1.41 5.65
CA THR A 87 -17.52 0.05 5.12
C THR A 87 -16.39 -0.70 5.82
N ILE A 88 -16.35 -2.02 5.68
CA ILE A 88 -15.24 -2.86 6.18
C ILE A 88 -13.88 -2.45 5.58
N HIS A 89 -13.88 -1.87 4.37
CA HIS A 89 -12.65 -1.41 3.71
C HIS A 89 -12.10 -0.11 4.33
N ASP A 90 -12.88 0.56 5.18
CA ASP A 90 -12.44 1.72 5.95
C ASP A 90 -11.83 1.33 7.31
N GLU A 91 -11.97 0.07 7.75
CA GLU A 91 -11.51 -0.41 9.06
C GLU A 91 -10.04 -0.88 9.04
N TYR A 92 -9.13 0.03 8.70
CA TYR A 92 -7.70 -0.27 8.52
C TYR A 92 -6.90 -0.54 9.81
N TRP A 93 -7.49 -0.32 10.99
CA TRP A 93 -6.80 -0.35 12.28
C TRP A 93 -6.91 -1.70 13.01
N LEU A 94 -7.59 -2.68 12.41
CA LEU A 94 -7.75 -3.99 13.02
C LEU A 94 -6.42 -4.76 12.96
N PRO A 95 -5.99 -5.42 14.05
CA PRO A 95 -4.83 -6.30 14.02
C PRO A 95 -4.95 -7.39 12.96
N HIS A 96 -3.91 -7.58 12.15
CA HIS A 96 -3.88 -8.60 11.10
C HIS A 96 -2.47 -9.11 10.81
N VAL A 97 -2.43 -10.20 10.06
CA VAL A 97 -1.23 -10.80 9.49
C VAL A 97 -1.39 -10.78 7.98
N ASP A 98 -0.48 -10.11 7.29
CA ASP A 98 -0.60 -9.86 5.86
C ASP A 98 -0.73 -11.14 5.03
N ARG A 99 0.01 -12.20 5.35
CA ARG A 99 -0.08 -13.49 4.65
C ARG A 99 -1.44 -14.17 4.85
N VAL A 100 -2.12 -13.92 5.97
CA VAL A 100 -3.48 -14.43 6.22
C VAL A 100 -4.50 -13.63 5.40
N SER A 101 -4.30 -12.32 5.28
CA SER A 101 -5.15 -11.45 4.45
C SER A 101 -4.92 -11.66 2.96
N TYR A 102 -3.68 -11.96 2.56
CA TYR A 102 -3.23 -12.15 1.18
C TYR A 102 -2.25 -13.32 1.11
N GLU A 103 -2.74 -14.49 0.72
CA GLU A 103 -2.01 -15.77 0.74
C GLU A 103 -0.59 -15.71 0.15
N HIS A 104 -0.42 -14.95 -0.93
CA HIS A 104 0.86 -14.89 -1.66
C HIS A 104 1.87 -13.90 -1.08
N PHE A 105 1.53 -13.14 -0.04
CA PHE A 105 2.48 -12.21 0.57
C PHE A 105 3.54 -12.99 1.36
N HIS A 106 4.80 -12.77 0.97
CA HIS A 106 5.97 -13.25 1.70
C HIS A 106 6.73 -12.08 2.33
N TYR A 107 6.77 -10.93 1.64
CA TYR A 107 7.32 -9.69 2.18
C TYR A 107 6.36 -8.54 1.92
N THR A 108 6.16 -7.71 2.93
CA THR A 108 5.40 -6.46 2.83
C THR A 108 6.33 -5.28 3.01
N SER A 109 6.06 -4.20 2.28
CA SER A 109 6.70 -2.93 2.50
C SER A 109 5.71 -1.77 2.43
N LEU A 110 5.96 -0.74 3.24
CA LEU A 110 5.24 0.52 3.26
C LEU A 110 6.25 1.67 3.13
N LEU A 111 6.12 2.45 2.06
CA LEU A 111 6.83 3.71 1.91
C LEU A 111 5.93 4.86 2.33
N TYR A 112 6.29 5.56 3.39
CA TYR A 112 5.55 6.74 3.87
C TYR A 112 5.83 7.96 3.00
N LEU A 113 4.76 8.66 2.59
CA LEU A 113 4.85 9.78 1.64
C LEU A 113 4.75 11.16 2.32
N ASN A 114 4.41 11.19 3.60
CA ASN A 114 4.30 12.40 4.41
C ASN A 114 4.61 12.11 5.90
N ASP A 115 4.71 13.17 6.70
CA ASP A 115 5.32 13.13 8.05
C ASP A 115 4.27 13.10 9.18
N TYR A 116 4.46 12.16 10.13
CA TYR A 116 3.74 12.14 11.42
C TYR A 116 4.06 13.40 12.24
N GLU A 117 3.08 13.89 13.00
CA GLU A 117 3.08 15.13 13.79
C GLU A 117 3.22 16.44 13.01
N ARG A 118 3.56 16.40 11.71
CA ARG A 118 3.56 17.57 10.83
C ARG A 118 2.35 17.61 9.90
N ASP A 119 2.09 16.50 9.20
CA ASP A 119 1.06 16.43 8.16
C ASP A 119 -0.20 15.67 8.64
N PHE A 120 -0.07 14.84 9.68
CA PHE A 120 -1.16 14.11 10.35
C PHE A 120 -0.79 13.64 11.77
N GLN A 121 -1.79 13.28 12.58
CA GLN A 121 -1.62 12.66 13.90
C GLN A 121 -2.35 11.31 14.00
N GLY A 122 -1.94 10.47 14.93
CA GLY A 122 -2.28 9.04 14.93
C GLY A 122 -1.61 8.33 13.75
N GLY A 123 -2.21 7.25 13.22
CA GLY A 123 -1.70 6.61 12.00
C GLY A 123 -0.35 5.90 12.12
N ARG A 124 0.18 5.73 13.34
CA ARG A 124 1.44 5.00 13.58
C ARG A 124 1.25 3.51 13.31
N PHE A 125 2.32 2.84 12.91
CA PHE A 125 2.31 1.40 12.68
C PHE A 125 2.76 0.69 13.95
N ILE A 126 2.04 -0.35 14.36
CA ILE A 126 2.28 -1.06 15.62
C ILE A 126 2.45 -2.55 15.32
N PHE A 127 3.64 -3.10 15.57
CA PHE A 127 3.83 -4.54 15.70
C PHE A 127 3.38 -4.98 17.09
N ILE A 128 2.61 -6.07 17.15
CA ILE A 128 2.03 -6.64 18.36
C ILE A 128 2.74 -7.97 18.62
N ASP A 129 3.63 -8.00 19.61
CA ASP A 129 4.35 -9.21 19.99
C ASP A 129 3.49 -10.09 20.92
N LYS A 130 3.78 -11.39 20.95
CA LYS A 130 3.11 -12.41 21.77
C LYS A 130 3.19 -12.13 23.28
N ASN A 131 4.19 -11.36 23.71
CA ASN A 131 4.38 -10.96 25.11
C ASN A 131 3.63 -9.65 25.46
N ASN A 132 2.75 -9.15 24.59
CA ASN A 132 2.06 -7.86 24.72
C ASN A 132 2.99 -6.64 24.80
N VAL A 133 4.21 -6.75 24.28
CA VAL A 133 5.13 -5.61 24.14
C VAL A 133 5.04 -5.11 22.71
N ASN A 134 4.45 -3.92 22.53
CA ASN A 134 4.26 -3.34 21.21
C ASN A 134 5.51 -2.60 20.74
N SER A 135 5.86 -2.76 19.46
CA SER A 135 6.87 -1.93 18.78
C SER A 135 6.17 -0.95 17.84
N THR A 136 6.34 0.35 18.08
CA THR A 136 5.66 1.40 17.32
C THR A 136 6.64 2.09 16.37
N VAL A 137 6.22 2.24 15.11
CA VAL A 137 6.95 2.97 14.07
C VAL A 137 6.16 4.20 13.67
N GLU A 138 6.79 5.36 13.84
CA GLU A 138 6.25 6.63 13.39
C GLU A 138 6.45 6.81 11.87
N PRO A 139 5.43 7.19 11.11
CA PRO A 139 5.59 7.55 9.70
C PRO A 139 6.48 8.77 9.49
N ARG A 140 7.40 8.69 8.53
CA ARG A 140 8.23 9.83 8.11
C ARG A 140 8.36 9.81 6.60
N LYS A 141 8.24 10.95 5.93
CA LYS A 141 8.36 11.04 4.47
C LYS A 141 9.66 10.39 4.00
N GLY A 142 9.55 9.42 3.09
CA GLY A 142 10.66 8.65 2.54
C GLY A 142 11.14 7.47 3.40
N ARG A 143 10.59 7.25 4.60
CA ARG A 143 10.87 6.06 5.41
C ARG A 143 10.23 4.84 4.76
N LEU A 144 11.04 3.81 4.54
CA LEU A 144 10.58 2.48 4.13
C LEU A 144 10.49 1.60 5.39
N LEU A 145 9.29 1.09 5.67
CA LEU A 145 9.08 -0.01 6.59
C LEU A 145 8.95 -1.29 5.77
N MET A 146 9.69 -2.34 6.11
CA MET A 146 9.62 -3.63 5.42
C MET A 146 9.77 -4.78 6.42
N PHE A 147 9.00 -5.84 6.22
CA PHE A 147 8.93 -6.99 7.14
C PHE A 147 8.45 -8.25 6.38
N THR A 148 8.69 -9.42 6.95
CA THR A 148 8.13 -10.68 6.44
C THR A 148 6.64 -10.75 6.76
N SER A 149 5.82 -11.16 5.81
CA SER A 149 4.34 -11.06 5.93
C SER A 149 3.71 -12.13 6.84
N GLY A 150 4.52 -12.99 7.46
CA GLY A 150 4.08 -14.12 8.28
C GLY A 150 3.55 -13.70 9.66
N SER A 151 3.10 -14.71 10.43
CA SER A 151 2.46 -14.50 11.74
C SER A 151 3.39 -13.98 12.82
N GLU A 152 4.70 -13.97 12.56
CA GLU A 152 5.70 -13.29 13.38
C GLU A 152 5.54 -11.75 13.37
N ASN A 153 4.83 -11.19 12.39
CA ASN A 153 4.58 -9.76 12.27
C ASN A 153 3.09 -9.45 12.35
N LEU A 154 2.40 -9.90 13.41
CA LEU A 154 1.06 -9.39 13.75
C LEU A 154 1.15 -7.88 13.97
N HIS A 155 0.30 -7.11 13.31
CA HIS A 155 0.38 -5.66 13.38
C HIS A 155 -0.96 -4.96 13.20
N ALA A 156 -1.01 -3.69 13.57
CA ALA A 156 -2.13 -2.79 13.40
C ALA A 156 -1.63 -1.38 13.04
N VAL A 157 -2.54 -0.55 12.54
CA VAL A 157 -2.28 0.88 12.32
C VAL A 157 -3.18 1.67 13.26
N GLU A 158 -2.63 2.63 13.98
CA GLU A 158 -3.44 3.53 14.79
C GLU A 158 -4.41 4.32 13.92
N ARG A 159 -5.59 4.60 14.45
CA ARG A 159 -6.53 5.50 13.77
C ARG A 159 -5.90 6.88 13.61
N VAL A 160 -5.96 7.43 12.41
CA VAL A 160 -5.62 8.83 12.15
C VAL A 160 -6.62 9.69 12.92
N THR A 161 -6.13 10.64 13.70
CA THR A 161 -6.96 11.53 14.54
C THR A 161 -7.09 12.92 13.93
N SER A 162 -6.10 13.36 13.15
CA SER A 162 -6.12 14.61 12.39
C SER A 162 -5.22 14.53 11.15
N GLY A 163 -5.49 15.38 10.16
CA GLY A 163 -4.73 15.43 8.91
C GLY A 163 -5.02 14.27 7.95
N THR A 164 -4.08 13.98 7.05
CA THR A 164 -4.20 12.90 6.07
C THR A 164 -2.87 12.16 5.94
N ARG A 165 -2.88 10.84 6.10
CA ARG A 165 -1.70 9.97 5.95
C ARG A 165 -1.68 9.36 4.55
N TYR A 166 -0.51 9.39 3.91
CA TYR A 166 -0.26 8.78 2.62
C TYR A 166 0.88 7.75 2.71
N ALA A 167 0.64 6.55 2.18
CA ALA A 167 1.67 5.52 2.08
C ALA A 167 1.50 4.69 0.80
N LEU A 168 2.60 4.21 0.25
CA LEU A 168 2.62 3.23 -0.82
C LEU A 168 2.95 1.85 -0.25
N THR A 169 2.02 0.90 -0.38
CA THR A 169 2.22 -0.50 -0.01
C THR A 169 2.66 -1.29 -1.23
N VAL A 170 3.79 -1.99 -1.13
CA VAL A 170 4.32 -2.88 -2.17
C VAL A 170 4.63 -4.23 -1.53
N ALA A 171 4.08 -5.30 -2.09
CA ALA A 171 4.25 -6.65 -1.60
C ALA A 171 5.01 -7.53 -2.59
N PHE A 172 5.71 -8.52 -2.05
CA PHE A 172 6.50 -9.46 -2.82
C PHE A 172 6.20 -10.90 -2.39
N THR A 173 6.27 -11.80 -3.36
CA THR A 173 6.03 -13.24 -3.22
C THR A 173 7.27 -14.02 -3.61
N CYS A 174 7.48 -15.18 -2.98
CA CYS A 174 8.45 -16.18 -3.44
C CYS A 174 7.85 -17.17 -4.46
N ASN A 175 6.53 -17.12 -4.69
CA ASN A 175 5.84 -17.94 -5.69
C ASN A 175 5.80 -17.22 -7.04
N SER A 176 6.52 -17.72 -8.04
CA SER A 176 6.55 -17.17 -9.39
C SER A 176 5.19 -17.18 -10.10
N GLU A 177 4.27 -18.09 -9.75
CA GLU A 177 2.94 -18.14 -10.34
C GLU A 177 2.04 -16.97 -9.89
N ALA A 178 2.34 -16.41 -8.72
CA ALA A 178 1.65 -15.23 -8.17
C ALA A 178 2.33 -13.90 -8.54
N ALA A 179 3.35 -13.95 -9.41
CA ALA A 179 4.09 -12.78 -9.86
C ALA A 179 3.23 -11.91 -10.79
N ILE A 180 3.36 -10.59 -10.65
CA ILE A 180 2.75 -9.61 -11.56
C ILE A 180 3.83 -8.78 -12.26
N SER A 181 3.50 -8.27 -13.44
CA SER A 181 4.37 -7.32 -14.16
C SER A 181 4.24 -5.91 -13.59
N ASP A 182 5.20 -5.04 -13.92
CA ASP A 182 5.06 -3.61 -13.64
C ASP A 182 3.83 -3.01 -14.33
N PRO A 183 3.17 -2.02 -13.72
CA PRO A 183 2.06 -1.35 -14.37
C PRO A 183 2.62 -0.51 -15.53
N THR A 184 1.90 -0.48 -16.66
CA THR A 184 2.33 0.27 -17.85
C THR A 184 1.24 1.21 -18.31
N PHE A 185 1.58 2.49 -18.45
CA PHE A 185 0.71 3.49 -19.07
C PHE A 185 0.22 3.00 -20.43
N GLY A 186 -1.08 3.17 -20.72
CA GLY A 186 -1.70 2.71 -21.97
C GLY A 186 -2.31 1.31 -21.92
N LYS A 187 -1.63 0.26 -21.42
CA LYS A 187 -2.29 -1.05 -21.20
C LYS A 187 -3.30 -0.97 -20.07
N SER A 188 -2.90 -0.34 -18.97
CA SER A 188 -3.79 -0.11 -17.84
C SER A 188 -4.97 0.80 -18.22
N VAL A 189 -4.77 1.73 -19.16
CA VAL A 189 -5.78 2.70 -19.64
C VAL A 189 -6.73 2.13 -20.72
N LYS A 190 -6.31 1.10 -21.47
CA LYS A 190 -7.05 0.59 -22.64
C LYS A 190 -7.81 -0.72 -22.39
N ASN A 191 -7.57 -1.41 -21.28
CA ASN A 191 -8.34 -2.59 -20.91
C ASN A 191 -9.37 -2.20 -19.83
N PRO A 192 -10.64 -1.97 -20.21
CA PRO A 192 -11.71 -1.69 -19.25
C PRO A 192 -11.88 -2.81 -18.23
#